data_AF-A0A8I1PF93-F1
#
_entry.id   AF-A0A8I1PF93-F1
#
_cell.length_a   1.000
_cell.length_b   1.000
_cell.length_c   1.000
_cell.angle_alpha   90.00
_cell.angle_beta   90.00
_cell.angle_gamma   90.00
#
_symmetry.space_group_name_H-M   'P 1'
#
loop_
_entity.id
_entity.type
_entity.pdbx_description
1 polymer ?
#
loop_
_entity_poly.entity_id
_entity_poly.type
_entity_poly.pdbx_seq_one_letter_code
_entity_poly.pdbx_strand_id
1 'polypeptide(L)'
;MAGSELAKRPGAEVDPLDEPSAEWGWHGGFPRGTVVAGIAVAIILPILLIGHHASWTEILWMVIPALIVLAGVIGGLIKRRNAWRR
;
A
#
# COMPACT_ATOMS: atom_id res chain seq x y z
N MET A 1 -29.37 6.78 -16.43
CA MET A 1 -29.46 5.87 -15.27
C MET A 1 -28.42 4.76 -15.41
N ALA A 2 -27.13 5.07 -15.30
CA ALA A 2 -26.01 4.11 -15.50
C ALA A 2 -24.92 4.23 -14.41
N GLY A 3 -25.23 4.91 -13.30
CA GLY A 3 -24.26 5.19 -12.23
C GLY A 3 -24.35 4.24 -11.03
N SER A 4 -25.51 3.61 -10.79
CA SER A 4 -25.73 2.79 -9.59
C SER A 4 -25.14 1.38 -9.69
N GLU A 5 -24.93 0.85 -10.90
CA GLU A 5 -24.36 -0.49 -11.07
C GLU A 5 -22.83 -0.51 -10.95
N LEU A 6 -22.15 0.61 -11.21
CA LEU A 6 -20.71 0.75 -11.00
C LEU A 6 -20.32 0.76 -9.52
N ALA A 7 -21.25 1.16 -8.64
CA ALA A 7 -21.05 1.20 -7.19
C ALA A 7 -21.03 -0.21 -6.55
N LYS A 8 -21.68 -1.19 -7.18
CA LYS A 8 -21.82 -2.55 -6.66
C LYS A 8 -20.74 -3.50 -7.19
N ARG A 9 -19.50 -3.01 -7.33
CA ARG A 9 -18.38 -3.87 -7.73
C ARG A 9 -17.99 -4.77 -6.55
N PRO A 10 -18.14 -6.11 -6.66
CA PRO A 10 -17.73 -7.02 -5.61
C PRO A 10 -16.19 -6.97 -5.50
N GLY A 11 -15.68 -6.28 -4.48
CA GLY A 11 -14.24 -6.18 -4.22
C GLY A 11 -13.73 -4.87 -3.61
N ALA A 12 -14.57 -3.84 -3.47
CA ALA A 12 -14.21 -2.56 -2.84
C ALA A 12 -15.08 -2.19 -1.62
N GLU A 13 -16.04 -3.04 -1.26
CA GLU A 13 -16.98 -2.80 -0.17
C GLU A 13 -16.35 -3.29 1.15
N VAL A 14 -16.09 -2.36 2.06
CA VAL A 14 -15.68 -2.63 3.43
C VAL A 14 -16.91 -3.08 4.20
N ASP A 15 -16.80 -4.17 4.98
CA ASP A 15 -17.91 -4.66 5.79
C ASP A 15 -18.34 -3.57 6.79
N PRO A 16 -19.62 -3.16 6.83
CA PRO A 16 -20.12 -2.20 7.82
C PRO A 16 -19.86 -2.63 9.29
N LEU A 17 -19.63 -3.92 9.55
CA LEU A 17 -19.21 -4.42 10.86
C LEU A 17 -17.75 -4.10 11.20
N ASP A 18 -16.88 -4.02 10.20
CA ASP A 18 -15.47 -3.64 10.37
C ASP A 18 -15.32 -2.11 10.44
N GLU A 19 -16.17 -1.35 9.73
CA GLU A 19 -16.15 0.11 9.76
C GLU A 19 -17.56 0.75 9.63
N PRO A 20 -18.12 1.34 10.71
CA PRO A 20 -19.50 1.83 10.73
C PRO A 20 -19.76 3.07 9.87
N SER A 21 -18.72 3.81 9.47
CA SER A 21 -18.84 4.92 8.52
C SER A 21 -18.71 4.49 7.05
N ALA A 22 -18.63 3.17 6.76
CA ALA A 22 -18.57 2.63 5.40
C ALA A 22 -19.68 3.20 4.48
N GLU A 23 -20.85 3.50 5.05
CA GLU A 23 -21.98 4.13 4.35
C GLU A 23 -21.71 5.54 3.77
N TRP A 24 -20.71 6.28 4.26
CA TRP A 24 -20.41 7.65 3.79
C TRP A 24 -19.46 7.67 2.58
N GLY A 25 -19.02 6.49 2.11
CA GLY A 25 -18.51 6.30 0.75
C GLY A 25 -17.01 6.54 0.52
N TRP A 26 -16.23 6.95 1.53
CA TRP A 26 -14.76 7.14 1.40
C TRP A 26 -13.90 5.95 1.87
N HIS A 27 -14.51 4.79 2.15
CA HIS A 27 -13.84 3.61 2.73
C HIS A 27 -13.24 2.64 1.70
N GLY A 28 -13.19 3.01 0.41
CA GLY A 28 -12.67 2.15 -0.64
C GLY A 28 -11.17 1.86 -0.47
N GLY A 29 -10.81 0.58 -0.31
CA GLY A 29 -9.42 0.13 -0.29
C GLY A 29 -8.89 -0.15 -1.70
N PHE A 30 -7.63 0.22 -1.98
CA PHE A 30 -6.92 -0.15 -3.21
C PHE A 30 -5.77 -1.12 -2.91
N PRO A 31 -6.04 -2.38 -2.53
CA PRO A 31 -5.00 -3.29 -2.02
C PRO A 31 -3.87 -3.53 -3.04
N ARG A 32 -4.19 -3.58 -4.34
CA ARG A 32 -3.17 -3.66 -5.39
C ARG A 32 -2.43 -2.33 -5.57
N GLY A 33 -3.15 -1.21 -5.51
CA GLY A 33 -2.58 0.14 -5.59
C GLY A 33 -1.59 0.42 -4.46
N THR A 34 -1.92 0.04 -3.23
CA THR A 34 -1.03 0.18 -2.06
C THR A 34 0.25 -0.64 -2.21
N VAL A 35 0.16 -1.86 -2.74
CA VAL A 35 1.35 -2.70 -3.00
C VAL A 35 2.25 -2.06 -4.07
N VAL A 36 1.66 -1.62 -5.19
CA VAL A 36 2.42 -0.96 -6.27
C VAL A 36 3.06 0.34 -5.78
N ALA A 37 2.32 1.18 -5.06
CA ALA A 37 2.83 2.41 -4.48
C ALA A 37 3.97 2.13 -3.48
N GLY A 38 3.83 1.14 -2.62
CA GLY A 38 4.87 0.76 -1.67
C GLY A 38 6.16 0.28 -2.36
N ILE A 39 6.04 -0.56 -3.39
CA ILE A 39 7.20 -1.01 -4.19
C ILE A 39 7.84 0.18 -4.93
N ALA A 40 7.04 1.04 -5.54
CA ALA A 40 7.53 2.22 -6.24
C ALA A 40 8.32 3.15 -5.30
N VAL A 41 7.79 3.45 -4.11
CA VAL A 41 8.48 4.27 -3.09
C VAL A 41 9.79 3.62 -2.64
N ALA A 42 9.78 2.30 -2.38
CA ALA A 42 10.96 1.57 -1.96
C ALA A 42 12.09 1.58 -3.01
N ILE A 43 11.75 1.72 -4.29
CA ILE A 43 12.72 1.84 -5.39
C ILE A 43 13.17 3.29 -5.60
N ILE A 44 12.24 4.24 -5.57
CA ILE A 44 12.53 5.65 -5.84
C ILE A 44 13.47 6.22 -4.79
N LEU A 45 13.28 5.91 -3.50
CA LEU A 45 14.10 6.47 -2.42
C LEU A 45 15.62 6.21 -2.62
N PRO A 46 16.10 4.98 -2.87
CA PRO A 46 17.49 4.75 -3.23
C PRO A 46 17.93 5.42 -4.54
N ILE A 47 17.05 5.52 -5.54
CA ILE A 47 17.36 6.19 -6.82
C ILE A 47 17.69 7.67 -6.60
N LEU A 48 17.08 8.32 -5.62
CA LEU A 48 17.35 9.73 -5.31
C LEU A 48 18.80 9.99 -4.87
N LEU A 49 19.57 8.97 -4.48
CA LEU A 49 21.00 9.10 -4.16
C LEU A 49 21.89 9.25 -5.40
N ILE A 50 21.35 8.99 -6.59
CA ILE A 50 22.11 9.07 -7.85
C ILE A 50 22.28 10.54 -8.26
N GLY A 51 23.49 10.93 -8.63
CA GLY A 51 23.76 12.24 -9.26
C GLY A 51 24.31 13.32 -8.33
N HIS A 52 24.53 13.03 -7.05
CA HIS A 52 25.23 13.92 -6.13
C HIS A 52 26.11 13.14 -5.15
N HIS A 53 27.01 13.84 -4.44
CA HIS A 53 27.81 13.22 -3.39
C HIS A 53 26.92 12.96 -2.17
N ALA A 54 26.66 11.69 -1.87
CA ALA A 54 25.82 11.29 -0.75
C ALA A 54 26.65 11.06 0.52
N SER A 55 26.23 11.68 1.61
CA SER A 55 26.74 11.39 2.95
C SER A 55 26.18 10.08 3.50
N TRP A 56 26.84 9.49 4.50
CA TRP A 56 26.29 8.32 5.21
C TRP A 56 24.91 8.58 5.80
N THR A 57 24.67 9.79 6.29
CA THR A 57 23.37 10.21 6.82
C THR A 57 22.29 10.14 5.75
N GLU A 58 22.53 10.69 4.55
CA GLU A 58 21.56 10.62 3.45
C GLU A 58 21.31 9.18 3.00
N ILE A 59 22.36 8.35 2.89
CA ILE A 59 22.19 6.94 2.54
C ILE A 59 21.29 6.23 3.55
N LEU A 60 21.51 6.43 4.85
CA LEU A 60 20.69 5.81 5.90
C LEU A 60 19.24 6.29 5.81
N TRP A 61 19.01 7.59 5.64
CA TRP A 61 17.67 8.17 5.58
C TRP A 61 16.91 7.85 4.29
N MET A 62 17.57 7.46 3.21
CA MET A 62 16.91 6.98 1.99
C MET A 62 16.69 5.46 2.02
N VAL A 63 17.69 4.70 2.45
CA VAL A 63 17.67 3.23 2.39
C VAL A 63 16.84 2.61 3.51
N ILE A 64 16.94 3.11 4.76
CA ILE A 64 16.20 2.51 5.88
C ILE A 64 14.68 2.59 5.67
N PRO A 65 14.09 3.75 5.34
CA PRO A 65 12.64 3.83 5.10
C PRO A 65 12.21 2.97 3.89
N ALA A 66 13.02 2.93 2.84
CA ALA A 66 12.78 2.07 1.68
C ALA A 66 12.67 0.59 2.07
N LEU A 67 13.60 0.11 2.90
CA LEU A 67 13.58 -1.26 3.42
C LEU A 67 12.37 -1.52 4.32
N ILE A 68 12.00 -0.57 5.19
CA ILE A 68 10.83 -0.69 6.06
C ILE A 68 9.55 -0.82 5.24
N VAL A 69 9.36 0.04 4.24
CA VAL A 69 8.19 -0.01 3.34
C VAL A 69 8.16 -1.33 2.59
N LEU A 70 9.29 -1.76 2.02
CA LEU A 70 9.38 -3.02 1.29
C LEU A 70 9.06 -4.23 2.18
N ALA A 71 9.60 -4.26 3.40
CA ALA A 71 9.31 -5.29 4.38
C ALA A 71 7.82 -5.30 4.77
N GLY A 72 7.20 -4.13 4.94
CA GLY A 72 5.77 -4.00 5.20
C GLY A 72 4.90 -4.56 4.07
N VAL A 73 5.25 -4.26 2.81
CA VAL A 73 4.57 -4.81 1.62
C VAL A 73 4.70 -6.33 1.58
N ILE A 74 5.92 -6.86 1.74
CA ILE A 74 6.18 -8.31 1.72
C ILE A 74 5.42 -9.01 2.87
N GLY A 75 5.50 -8.47 4.08
CA GLY A 75 4.79 -9.00 5.24
C GLY A 75 3.27 -9.00 5.06
N GLY A 76 2.73 -7.93 4.47
CA GLY A 76 1.31 -7.85 4.10
C GLY A 76 0.91 -8.91 3.07
N LEU A 77 1.72 -9.14 2.04
CA LEU A 77 1.49 -10.18 1.03
C LEU A 77 1.55 -11.59 1.64
N ILE A 78 2.53 -11.87 2.50
CA ILE A 78 2.64 -13.15 3.21
C ILE A 78 1.42 -13.39 4.11
N LYS A 79 0.99 -12.36 4.87
CA LYS A 79 -0.19 -12.45 5.74
C LYS A 79 -1.45 -12.78 4.93
N ARG A 80 -1.66 -12.11 3.79
CA ARG A 80 -2.79 -12.37 2.89
C ARG A 80 -2.74 -13.78 2.30
N ARG A 81 -1.55 -14.24 1.89
CA ARG A 81 -1.36 -15.61 1.37
C ARG A 81 -1.67 -16.68 2.42
N ASN A 82 -1.40 -16.41 3.69
CA ASN A 82 -1.58 -17.36 4.78
C ASN A 82 -2.92 -17.16 5.53
N ALA A 83 -3.82 -16.31 5.02
CA ALA A 83 -5.08 -16.00 5.69
C ALA A 83 -5.99 -17.24 5.87
N TRP A 84 -5.90 -18.22 4.96
CA TRP A 84 -6.65 -19.48 5.01
C TRP A 84 -6.22 -20.44 6.14
N ARG A 85 -5.10 -20.16 6.82
CA ARG A 85 -4.61 -20.96 7.96
C ARG A 85 -5.18 -20.49 9.30
N ARG A 86 -6.06 -19.50 9.31
CA ARG A 86 -6.76 -19.00 10.51
C ARG A 86 -8.24 -19.33 10.43
#